data_AF-A0A956WGJ0-F1
#
_entry.id   AF-A0A956WGJ0-F1
#
_cell.length_a   1.000
_cell.length_b   1.000
_cell.length_c   1.000
_cell.angle_alpha   90.00
_cell.angle_beta   90.00
_cell.angle_gamma   90.00
#
_symmetry.space_group_name_H-M   'P 1'
#
loop_
_entity.id
_entity.type
_entity.pdbx_description
1 polymer ?
#
loop_
_entity_poly.entity_id
_entity_poly.type
_entity_poly.pdbx_seq_one_letter_code
_entity_poly.pdbx_strand_id
1 'polypeptide(L)' 'MTDTTIDSRDDILGRARVRDNAELEAYYEDLAKYETGALWTVANDIEPWEPTPKSATVIWRHKDLREHI' A
#
# COMPACT_ATOMS: atom_id res chain seq x y z
N MET A 1 0.18 3.35 -30.19
CA MET A 1 -0.17 1.93 -29.99
C MET A 1 -0.66 1.81 -28.57
N THR A 2 -1.96 1.58 -28.36
CA THR A 2 -2.48 1.31 -27.01
C THR A 2 -2.03 -0.09 -26.65
N ASP A 3 -1.06 -0.16 -25.75
CA ASP A 3 -0.67 -1.41 -25.13
C ASP A 3 -1.91 -1.98 -24.41
N THR A 4 -2.32 -3.19 -24.76
CA THR A 4 -3.51 -3.89 -24.22
C THR A 4 -3.13 -4.88 -23.12
N THR A 5 -1.86 -4.89 -22.69
CA THR A 5 -1.42 -5.82 -21.63
C THR A 5 -2.17 -5.52 -20.32
N ILE A 6 -2.83 -6.55 -19.77
CA ILE A 6 -3.59 -6.44 -18.52
C ILE A 6 -2.62 -6.40 -17.35
N ASP A 7 -2.76 -5.38 -16.52
CA ASP A 7 -2.03 -5.27 -15.26
C ASP A 7 -2.80 -6.04 -14.17
N SER A 8 -2.17 -7.06 -13.59
CA SER A 8 -2.77 -7.85 -12.50
C SER A 8 -3.19 -7.01 -11.28
N ARG A 9 -2.64 -5.81 -11.11
CA ARG A 9 -3.04 -4.87 -10.05
C ARG A 9 -4.43 -4.26 -10.29
N ASP A 10 -4.95 -4.29 -11.53
CA ASP A 10 -6.24 -3.66 -11.91
C ASP A 10 -7.47 -4.45 -11.44
N ASP A 11 -7.26 -5.68 -10.97
CA ASP A 11 -8.30 -6.55 -10.40
C ASP A 11 -8.43 -6.41 -8.87
N ILE A 12 -7.63 -5.54 -8.25
CA ILE A 12 -7.72 -5.24 -6.81
C ILE A 12 -8.91 -4.32 -6.56
N LEU A 13 -9.82 -4.74 -5.68
CA LEU A 13 -11.01 -3.97 -5.33
C LEU A 13 -10.63 -2.59 -4.79
N GLY A 14 -11.18 -1.54 -5.38
CA GLY A 14 -10.92 -0.14 -5.00
C GLY A 14 -9.66 0.46 -5.63
N ARG A 15 -8.88 -0.30 -6.42
CA ARG A 15 -7.72 0.25 -7.10
C ARG A 15 -8.11 1.05 -8.35
N ALA A 16 -7.50 2.23 -8.51
CA ALA A 16 -7.60 2.99 -9.76
C ALA A 16 -6.77 2.34 -10.88
N ARG A 17 -7.32 2.31 -12.09
CA ARG A 17 -6.65 1.80 -13.30
C ARG A 17 -5.81 2.90 -13.95
N VAL A 18 -4.68 3.22 -13.32
CA VAL A 18 -3.70 4.18 -13.84
C VAL A 18 -2.46 3.41 -14.25
N ARG A 19 -2.04 3.58 -15.50
CA ARG A 19 -0.91 2.84 -16.08
C ARG A 19 0.36 3.67 -16.01
N ASP A 20 1.43 3.03 -15.54
CA ASP A 20 2.75 3.66 -15.45
C ASP A 20 3.30 3.96 -16.85
N ASN A 21 3.76 5.19 -17.05
CA ASN A 21 4.47 5.66 -18.24
C ASN A 21 5.44 6.78 -17.85
N ALA A 22 6.31 7.19 -18.78
CA ALA A 22 7.36 8.18 -18.52
C ALA A 22 6.77 9.55 -18.14
N GLU A 23 5.64 9.92 -18.72
CA GLU A 23 4.95 11.18 -18.42
C GLU A 23 4.39 11.20 -16.99
N LEU A 24 3.88 10.08 -16.52
CA LEU A 24 3.31 9.92 -15.19
C LEU A 24 4.40 9.89 -14.11
N GLU A 25 5.55 9.28 -14.42
CA GLU A 25 6.72 9.31 -13.53
C GLU A 25 7.25 10.73 -13.35
N ALA A 26 7.41 11.49 -14.45
CA ALA A 26 7.78 12.90 -14.38
C ALA A 26 6.76 13.74 -13.59
N TYR A 27 5.47 13.44 -13.73
CA TYR A 27 4.43 14.07 -12.93
C TYR A 27 4.56 13.76 -11.43
N TYR A 28 4.92 12.53 -11.05
CA TYR A 28 5.18 12.19 -9.65
C TYR A 28 6.40 12.92 -9.08
N GLU A 29 7.46 13.07 -9.86
CA GLU A 29 8.60 13.90 -9.47
C GLU A 29 8.20 15.37 -9.23
N ASP A 30 7.30 15.90 -10.07
CA ASP A 30 6.76 17.26 -9.89
C ASP A 30 5.91 17.39 -8.62
N LEU A 31 5.05 16.42 -8.32
CA LEU A 31 4.27 16.41 -7.07
C LEU A 31 5.17 16.38 -5.83
N ALA A 32 6.25 15.60 -5.87
CA ALA A 32 7.17 15.45 -4.75
C ALA A 32 7.86 16.77 -4.37
N LYS A 33 8.08 17.68 -5.34
CA LYS A 33 8.66 19.03 -5.09
C LYS A 33 7.80 19.90 -4.18
N TYR A 34 6.50 19.58 -4.04
CA TYR A 34 5.55 20.30 -3.21
C TYR A 34 5.13 19.51 -1.97
N GLU A 35 5.86 18.43 -1.62
CA GLU A 35 5.48 17.49 -0.54
C GLU A 35 4.08 16.87 -0.76
N THR A 36 3.70 16.67 -2.03
CA THR A 36 2.43 16.04 -2.41
C THR A 36 2.65 14.71 -3.10
N GLY A 37 1.58 13.93 -3.22
CA GLY A 37 1.58 12.65 -3.92
C GLY A 37 0.21 12.33 -4.50
N ALA A 38 0.19 11.42 -5.47
CA ALA A 38 -1.03 10.95 -6.10
C ALA A 38 -1.72 9.89 -5.23
N LEU A 39 -2.97 10.14 -4.80
CA LEU A 39 -3.68 9.25 -3.87
C LEU A 39 -3.73 7.79 -4.33
N TRP A 40 -3.91 7.55 -5.64
CA TRP A 40 -4.03 6.20 -6.19
C TRP A 40 -2.75 5.36 -6.11
N THR A 41 -1.61 5.95 -5.73
CA THR A 41 -0.37 5.19 -5.49
C THR A 41 -0.33 4.54 -4.10
N VAL A 42 -1.25 4.92 -3.19
CA VAL A 42 -1.27 4.42 -1.80
C VAL A 42 -2.66 4.01 -1.31
N ALA A 43 -3.74 4.33 -2.04
CA ALA A 43 -5.13 4.19 -1.58
C ALA A 43 -5.46 2.83 -0.94
N ASN A 44 -5.07 1.72 -1.58
CA ASN A 44 -5.36 0.37 -1.07
C ASN A 44 -4.65 0.04 0.26
N ASP A 45 -3.53 0.68 0.56
CA ASP A 45 -2.76 0.45 1.79
C ASP A 45 -3.30 1.26 2.97
N ILE A 46 -3.85 2.45 2.69
CA ILE A 46 -4.32 3.40 3.72
C ILE A 46 -5.81 3.30 4.01
N GLU A 47 -6.61 2.80 3.05
CA GLU A 47 -8.06 2.61 3.17
C GLU A 47 -8.44 1.14 2.93
N PRO A 48 -8.07 0.21 3.83
CA PRO A 48 -8.51 -1.16 3.71
C PRO A 48 -10.02 -1.26 3.96
N TRP A 49 -10.69 -2.17 3.25
CA TRP A 49 -12.14 -2.40 3.39
C TRP A 49 -12.56 -2.81 4.80
N GLU A 50 -11.65 -3.45 5.52
CA GLU A 50 -11.81 -3.83 6.91
C GLU A 50 -10.48 -3.69 7.66
N PRO A 51 -10.51 -3.52 8.99
CA PRO A 51 -9.28 -3.40 9.78
C PRO A 51 -8.39 -4.64 9.63
N THR A 52 -7.15 -4.44 9.14
CA THR A 52 -6.14 -5.50 9.09
C THR A 52 -5.20 -5.38 10.29
N PRO A 53 -5.15 -6.37 11.20
CA PRO A 53 -4.30 -6.28 12.38
C PRO A 53 -2.82 -6.31 11.98
N LYS A 54 -2.05 -5.34 12.47
CA LYS A 54 -0.57 -5.33 12.34
C LYS A 54 0.11 -6.20 13.40
N SER A 55 -0.58 -6.49 14.49
CA SER A 55 -0.06 -7.27 15.62
C SER A 55 -0.35 -8.75 15.44
N ALA A 56 0.64 -9.59 15.77
CA ALA A 56 0.42 -11.02 15.93
C ALA A 56 -0.19 -11.34 17.30
N THR A 57 -0.95 -12.43 17.38
CA THR A 57 -1.41 -12.97 18.66
C THR A 57 -0.24 -13.62 19.38
N VAL A 58 0.06 -13.14 20.60
CA VAL A 58 1.15 -13.67 21.43
C VAL A 58 0.61 -14.08 22.79
N ILE A 59 1.05 -15.24 23.28
CA ILE A 59 0.75 -15.71 24.63
C ILE A 59 2.03 -15.67 25.46
N TRP A 60 2.01 -14.86 26.51
CA TRP A 60 3.08 -14.75 27.48
C TRP A 60 2.77 -15.58 28.71
N ARG A 61 3.50 -16.70 28.88
CA ARG A 61 3.30 -17.55 30.05
C ARG A 61 4.06 -16.98 31.24
N HIS A 62 3.36 -16.78 32.35
CA HIS A 62 3.95 -16.29 33.59
C HIS A 62 5.17 -17.12 34.04
N LYS A 63 5.11 -18.46 33.92
CA LYS A 63 6.22 -19.34 34.31
C LYS A 63 7.51 -19.08 33.53
N ASP A 64 7.39 -18.65 32.27
CA ASP A 64 8.54 -18.42 31.39
C ASP A 64 9.08 -17.00 31.57
N LEU A 65 8.22 -16.04 31.94
CA LEU A 65 8.64 -14.65 32.13
C LEU A 65 9.20 -14.36 33.53
N ARG A 66 8.68 -15.01 34.58
CA ARG A 66 9.06 -14.72 35.97
C ARG A 66 10.56 -14.81 36.24
N GLU A 67 11.28 -15.66 35.52
CA GLU A 67 12.74 -15.82 35.70
C GLU A 67 13.54 -14.65 35.10
N HIS A 68 12.92 -13.82 34.27
CA HIS A 68 13.53 -12.69 33.57
C HIS A 68 13.16 -11.32 34.16
N ILE A 69 12.31 -11.28 35.20
CA ILE A 69 11.85 -10.07 35.89
C ILE A 69 12.19 -10.09 37.38
#